data_AF-A0A5N9HD33-F1
#
_entry.id   AF-A0A5N9HD33-F1
#
_cell.length_a   1.000
_cell.length_b   1.000
_cell.length_c   1.000
_cell.angle_alpha   90.00
_cell.angle_beta   90.00
_cell.angle_gamma   90.00
#
_symmetry.space_group_name_H-M   'P 1'
#
loop_
_entity.id
_entity.type
_entity.pdbx_description
1 polymer ?
#
loop_
_entity_poly.entity_id
_entity_poly.type
_entity_poly.pdbx_seq_one_letter_code
_entity_poly.pdbx_strand_id
1 'polypeptide(L)'
;DSAKKQQFIAEGTVEITAWVRESDSYITRFAMTKTLPSSFVQTLDYSYSDFNSIPPIRPPDTTASDTATTVEPDLGPSGQSQTQSQPAVTTAAMSFVDLFSGDNTPEQAIIGGHRFVLEVANDENTRIQGLSRRQLLAENAGMLFVFETEAFHKFWMKEVRFPLDLLFIAADGTIVDIRHMETEHGILDANLAIYESPVRVPLALEILGGKVDELGLESGMFVQFE
;
A
#
# COMPACT_ATOMS: atom_id res chain seq x y z
N ASP A 1 10.97 -17.12 -10.79
CA ASP A 1 9.51 -17.00 -10.86
C ASP A 1 8.90 -18.07 -9.98
N SER A 2 8.63 -17.75 -8.71
CA SER A 2 8.06 -18.70 -7.74
C SER A 2 6.56 -18.45 -7.63
N ALA A 3 5.77 -19.50 -7.89
CA ALA A 3 4.33 -19.46 -7.71
C ALA A 3 3.99 -19.05 -6.27
N LYS A 4 3.21 -17.97 -6.12
CA LYS A 4 2.70 -17.52 -4.84
C LYS A 4 1.32 -18.12 -4.61
N LYS A 5 0.99 -18.30 -3.33
CA LYS A 5 -0.29 -18.88 -2.89
C LYS A 5 -1.04 -17.87 -2.05
N GLN A 6 -2.29 -17.64 -2.36
CA GLN A 6 -3.19 -16.84 -1.52
C GLN A 6 -4.50 -17.59 -1.34
N GLN A 7 -4.97 -17.62 -0.10
CA GLN A 7 -6.21 -18.27 0.29
C GLN A 7 -7.31 -17.22 0.41
N PHE A 8 -8.47 -17.52 -0.18
CA PHE A 8 -9.62 -16.65 -0.14
C PHE A 8 -10.88 -17.47 0.15
N ILE A 9 -11.88 -16.80 0.73
CA ILE A 9 -13.25 -17.31 0.85
C ILE A 9 -14.11 -16.36 0.04
N ALA A 10 -14.41 -16.72 -1.21
CA ALA A 10 -15.24 -15.92 -2.10
C ALA A 10 -15.91 -16.81 -3.15
N GLU A 11 -17.12 -16.42 -3.59
CA GLU A 11 -17.86 -17.07 -4.68
C GLU A 11 -18.08 -16.08 -5.82
N GLY A 12 -17.91 -16.53 -7.07
CA GLY A 12 -18.09 -15.69 -8.25
C GLY A 12 -16.80 -15.06 -8.78
N THR A 13 -16.94 -14.00 -9.56
CA THR A 13 -15.79 -13.28 -10.13
C THR A 13 -15.19 -12.36 -9.08
N VAL A 14 -13.94 -12.62 -8.70
CA VAL A 14 -13.17 -11.80 -7.77
C VAL A 14 -12.05 -11.07 -8.50
N GLU A 15 -11.84 -9.82 -8.12
CA GLU A 15 -10.61 -9.09 -8.45
C GLU A 15 -9.60 -9.35 -7.33
N ILE A 16 -8.39 -9.76 -7.71
CA ILE A 16 -7.31 -10.06 -6.79
C ILE A 16 -6.23 -9.05 -7.06
N THR A 17 -6.01 -8.18 -6.09
CA THR A 17 -4.92 -7.20 -6.09
C THR A 17 -3.75 -7.71 -5.27
N ALA A 18 -2.56 -7.64 -5.86
CA ALA A 18 -1.31 -7.97 -5.20
C ALA A 18 -0.35 -6.79 -5.30
N TRP A 19 0.35 -6.52 -4.21
CA TRP A 19 1.50 -5.62 -4.17
C TRP A 19 2.76 -6.42 -4.47
N VAL A 20 3.55 -5.92 -5.40
CA VAL A 20 4.75 -6.60 -5.89
C VAL A 20 5.91 -5.63 -5.83
N ARG A 21 6.94 -5.99 -5.05
CA ARG A 21 8.19 -5.27 -5.07
C ARG A 21 8.96 -5.63 -6.35
N GLU A 22 9.07 -4.70 -7.29
CA GLU A 22 9.81 -4.90 -8.55
C GLU A 22 11.32 -4.63 -8.37
N SER A 23 11.69 -3.76 -7.41
CA SER A 23 13.06 -3.43 -7.03
C SER A 23 13.09 -2.83 -5.61
N ASP A 24 14.24 -2.37 -5.13
CA ASP A 24 14.37 -1.74 -3.81
C ASP A 24 13.60 -0.42 -3.62
N SER A 25 12.89 0.06 -4.65
CA SER A 25 12.28 1.41 -4.66
C SER A 25 10.84 1.46 -5.17
N TYR A 26 10.22 0.32 -5.49
CA TYR A 26 8.87 0.31 -6.07
C TYR A 26 8.05 -0.89 -5.62
N ILE A 27 6.85 -0.59 -5.10
CA ILE A 27 5.79 -1.57 -4.90
C ILE A 27 4.72 -1.34 -5.98
N THR A 28 4.72 -2.17 -7.01
CA THR A 28 3.73 -2.13 -8.10
C THR A 28 2.48 -2.90 -7.73
N ARG A 29 1.33 -2.30 -8.02
CA ARG A 29 0.04 -2.98 -7.91
C ARG A 29 -0.28 -3.76 -9.18
N PHE A 30 -0.66 -5.00 -8.97
CA PHE A 30 -1.12 -5.90 -10.01
C PHE A 30 -2.55 -6.35 -9.69
N ALA A 31 -3.43 -6.39 -10.69
CA ALA A 31 -4.76 -6.97 -10.54
C ALA A 31 -5.00 -8.07 -11.56
N MET A 32 -5.69 -9.11 -11.13
CA MET A 32 -6.27 -10.12 -12.01
C MET A 32 -7.71 -10.37 -11.63
N THR A 33 -8.51 -10.76 -12.61
CA THR A 33 -9.88 -11.20 -12.39
C THR A 33 -9.93 -12.72 -12.47
N LYS A 34 -10.41 -13.37 -11.41
CA LYS A 34 -10.56 -14.83 -11.34
C LYS A 34 -12.00 -15.19 -11.04
N THR A 35 -12.60 -16.06 -11.85
CA THR A 35 -13.91 -16.65 -11.51
C THR A 35 -13.69 -17.89 -10.67
N LEU A 36 -14.19 -17.84 -9.44
CA LEU A 36 -14.01 -18.84 -8.41
C LEU A 36 -15.28 -19.72 -8.29
N PRO A 37 -15.18 -21.07 -8.38
CA PRO A 37 -16.32 -21.97 -8.18
C PRO A 37 -16.86 -21.91 -6.75
N SER A 38 -18.18 -22.03 -6.56
CA SER A 38 -18.81 -22.03 -5.23
C SER A 38 -18.21 -23.10 -4.31
N SER A 39 -17.35 -22.70 -3.38
CA SER A 39 -16.64 -23.57 -2.45
C SER A 39 -16.08 -22.78 -1.25
N PHE A 40 -15.93 -23.47 -0.11
CA PHE A 40 -15.78 -22.84 1.21
C PHE A 40 -14.36 -22.32 1.51
N VAL A 41 -13.34 -22.70 0.72
CA VAL A 41 -11.98 -22.15 0.74
C VAL A 41 -11.34 -22.44 -0.61
N GLN A 42 -10.77 -21.41 -1.27
CA GLN A 42 -9.97 -21.61 -2.48
C GLN A 42 -8.53 -21.19 -2.26
N THR A 43 -7.61 -22.05 -2.67
CA THR A 43 -6.18 -21.72 -2.77
C THR A 43 -5.89 -21.39 -4.21
N LEU A 44 -5.47 -20.16 -4.47
CA LEU A 44 -5.06 -19.74 -5.79
C LEU A 44 -3.53 -19.77 -5.88
N ASP A 45 -3.02 -20.64 -6.74
CA ASP A 45 -1.65 -20.53 -7.23
C ASP A 45 -1.66 -19.46 -8.34
N TYR A 46 -0.79 -18.46 -8.21
CA TYR A 46 -0.57 -17.46 -9.24
C TYR A 46 0.92 -17.14 -9.40
N SER A 47 1.27 -16.78 -10.62
CA SER A 47 2.57 -16.26 -11.04
C SER A 47 2.44 -14.77 -11.35
N TYR A 48 3.56 -14.05 -11.39
CA TYR A 48 3.53 -12.63 -11.75
C TYR A 48 3.00 -12.39 -13.17
N SER A 49 3.20 -13.34 -14.09
CA SER A 49 2.68 -13.26 -15.45
C SER A 49 1.15 -13.36 -15.55
N ASP A 50 0.47 -13.78 -14.48
CA ASP A 50 -0.99 -13.88 -14.44
C ASP A 50 -1.69 -12.54 -14.21
N PHE A 51 -0.93 -11.50 -13.83
CA PHE A 51 -1.48 -10.19 -13.60
C PHE A 51 -1.26 -9.27 -14.79
N ASN A 52 -2.28 -8.48 -15.11
CA ASN A 52 -2.10 -7.33 -15.98
C ASN A 52 -1.54 -6.20 -15.12
N SER A 53 -0.43 -5.57 -15.55
CA SER A 53 0.03 -4.32 -14.96
C SER A 53 -1.14 -3.33 -15.00
N ILE A 54 -1.61 -2.88 -13.84
CA ILE A 54 -2.44 -1.69 -13.83
C ILE A 54 -1.46 -0.54 -13.97
N PRO A 55 -1.45 0.18 -15.11
CA PRO A 55 -0.54 1.31 -15.25
C PRO A 55 -0.80 2.28 -14.10
N PRO A 56 0.24 2.84 -13.46
CA PRO A 56 0.05 3.96 -12.54
C PRO A 56 -0.73 5.05 -13.27
N ILE A 57 -1.58 5.79 -12.54
CA ILE A 57 -2.17 7.02 -13.08
C ILE A 57 -0.98 7.96 -13.32
N ARG A 58 -0.48 7.95 -14.56
CA ARG A 58 0.63 8.77 -14.99
C ARG A 58 0.13 10.22 -14.99
N PRO A 59 0.78 11.18 -14.29
CA PRO A 59 0.50 12.58 -14.54
C PRO A 59 0.74 12.88 -16.03
N PRO A 60 0.01 13.85 -16.63
CA PRO A 60 0.18 14.17 -18.04
C PRO A 60 1.67 14.45 -18.33
N ASP A 61 2.25 13.65 -19.22
CA ASP A 61 3.66 13.77 -19.60
C ASP A 61 3.93 15.15 -20.21
N THR A 62 4.67 15.99 -19.49
CA THR A 62 5.48 17.02 -20.15
C THR A 62 6.74 16.38 -20.70
N THR A 63 6.78 16.35 -22.03
CA THR A 63 7.94 16.25 -22.94
C THR A 63 8.49 14.86 -23.26
N ALA A 64 8.28 14.52 -24.53
CA ALA A 64 8.94 13.47 -25.28
C ALA A 64 10.43 13.75 -25.46
N SER A 65 11.24 12.68 -25.52
CA SER A 65 12.28 12.57 -26.54
C SER A 65 12.66 11.10 -26.77
N ASP A 66 12.57 10.71 -28.03
CA ASP A 66 13.08 9.47 -28.62
C ASP A 66 14.50 9.13 -28.19
N THR A 67 14.83 7.83 -28.09
CA THR A 67 15.69 7.12 -29.06
C THR A 67 15.67 5.62 -28.80
N ALA A 68 15.29 4.84 -29.81
CA ALA A 68 15.38 3.37 -29.85
C ALA A 68 16.80 2.90 -30.18
N THR A 69 17.22 1.73 -29.68
CA THR A 69 18.19 0.86 -30.37
C THR A 69 17.96 -0.60 -30.02
N THR A 70 17.66 -1.36 -31.08
CA THR A 70 17.59 -2.81 -31.21
C THR A 70 18.98 -3.43 -31.26
N VAL A 71 19.20 -4.55 -30.56
CA VAL A 71 20.13 -5.62 -31.00
C VAL A 71 19.58 -6.99 -30.58
N GLU A 72 19.51 -7.91 -31.55
CA GLU A 72 19.08 -9.31 -31.47
C GLU A 72 20.30 -10.29 -31.30
N PRO A 73 20.12 -11.62 -31.20
CA PRO A 73 20.88 -12.50 -30.30
C PRO A 73 22.06 -13.25 -30.96
N ASP A 74 22.88 -13.91 -30.13
CA ASP A 74 23.86 -14.91 -30.57
C ASP A 74 23.74 -16.22 -29.76
N LEU A 75 23.85 -17.35 -30.47
CA LEU A 75 23.69 -18.73 -30.03
C LEU A 75 25.07 -19.43 -30.04
N GLY A 76 25.46 -20.11 -28.95
CA GLY A 76 26.57 -21.07 -28.98
C GLY A 76 26.89 -21.74 -27.63
N PRO A 77 27.43 -22.97 -27.58
CA PRO A 77 26.75 -24.04 -26.84
C PRO A 77 27.56 -24.75 -25.72
N SER A 78 26.85 -25.63 -25.01
CA SER A 78 27.30 -26.87 -24.33
C SER A 78 28.10 -26.78 -23.02
N GLY A 79 27.50 -27.26 -21.92
CA GLY A 79 28.22 -27.50 -20.67
C GLY A 79 27.41 -28.07 -19.50
N GLN A 80 27.13 -29.38 -19.55
CA GLN A 80 26.98 -30.33 -18.43
C GLN A 80 25.86 -30.17 -17.39
N SER A 81 25.02 -31.21 -17.37
CA SER A 81 24.11 -31.60 -16.29
C SER A 81 24.85 -31.78 -14.96
N GLN A 82 24.43 -31.04 -13.94
CA GLN A 82 24.56 -31.47 -12.55
C GLN A 82 23.19 -31.41 -11.89
N THR A 83 22.65 -32.59 -11.60
CA THR A 83 21.49 -32.76 -10.73
C THR A 83 21.93 -32.44 -9.31
N GLN A 84 21.90 -31.16 -8.93
CA GLN A 84 21.93 -30.75 -7.53
C GLN A 84 20.50 -30.64 -7.05
N SER A 85 20.16 -31.48 -6.07
CA SER A 85 18.92 -31.44 -5.32
C SER A 85 18.82 -30.07 -4.64
N GLN A 86 18.13 -29.13 -5.29
CA GLN A 86 17.84 -27.83 -4.72
C GLN A 86 16.88 -28.05 -3.55
N PRO A 87 17.17 -27.54 -2.34
CA PRO A 87 16.17 -27.58 -1.27
C PRO A 87 14.93 -26.85 -1.79
N ALA A 88 13.77 -27.47 -1.66
CA ALA A 88 12.51 -26.82 -1.96
C ALA A 88 12.40 -25.59 -1.06
N VAL A 89 12.66 -24.41 -1.63
CA VAL A 89 12.41 -23.14 -0.95
C VAL A 89 10.89 -23.00 -0.91
N THR A 90 10.28 -23.40 0.20
CA THR A 90 8.92 -22.99 0.51
C THR A 90 8.98 -21.50 0.77
N THR A 91 8.75 -20.68 -0.27
CA THR A 91 8.55 -19.24 -0.11
C THR A 91 7.30 -19.05 0.73
N ALA A 92 7.44 -18.82 2.04
CA ALA A 92 6.33 -18.40 2.88
C ALA A 92 5.77 -17.10 2.28
N ALA A 93 4.45 -17.03 2.09
CA ALA A 93 3.81 -15.77 1.74
C ALA A 93 4.09 -14.77 2.87
N MET A 94 4.69 -13.63 2.54
CA MET A 94 4.94 -12.55 3.50
C MET A 94 3.60 -12.06 4.07
N SER A 95 3.56 -11.71 5.36
CA SER A 95 2.37 -11.06 5.93
C SER A 95 2.19 -9.66 5.33
N PHE A 96 0.99 -9.09 5.44
CA PHE A 96 0.73 -7.76 4.90
C PHE A 96 1.64 -6.69 5.54
N VAL A 97 1.92 -6.79 6.84
CA VAL A 97 2.84 -5.88 7.53
C VAL A 97 4.29 -6.06 7.05
N ASP A 98 4.72 -7.28 6.73
CA ASP A 98 6.07 -7.53 6.21
C ASP A 98 6.29 -6.87 4.83
N LEU A 99 5.22 -6.58 4.08
CA LEU A 99 5.29 -5.81 2.83
C LEU A 99 5.61 -4.33 3.05
N PHE A 100 5.52 -3.83 4.28
CA PHE A 100 5.75 -2.43 4.65
C PHE A 100 6.74 -2.30 5.82
N SER A 101 7.62 -3.29 6.00
CA SER A 101 8.56 -3.35 7.13
C SER A 101 9.96 -3.71 6.69
N GLY A 102 10.96 -3.32 7.50
CA GLY A 102 12.37 -3.57 7.20
C GLY A 102 12.77 -2.90 5.88
N ASP A 103 13.42 -3.63 4.99
CA ASP A 103 13.80 -3.14 3.65
C ASP A 103 12.57 -2.78 2.79
N ASN A 104 11.36 -3.24 3.17
CA ASN A 104 10.09 -2.95 2.50
C ASN A 104 9.34 -1.73 3.02
N THR A 105 9.90 -1.01 3.99
CA THR A 105 9.27 0.20 4.52
C THR A 105 9.24 1.28 3.43
N PRO A 106 8.07 1.76 2.97
CA PRO A 106 8.03 2.82 1.97
C PRO A 106 8.53 4.13 2.55
N GLU A 107 9.32 4.84 1.76
CA GLU A 107 9.79 6.18 2.10
C GLU A 107 8.83 7.25 1.58
N GLN A 108 8.04 6.94 0.54
CA GLN A 108 7.15 7.90 -0.08
C GLN A 108 5.76 7.34 -0.40
N ALA A 109 4.76 8.22 -0.37
CA ALA A 109 3.46 8.02 -1.00
C ALA A 109 3.28 9.01 -2.16
N ILE A 110 2.63 8.55 -3.24
CA ILE A 110 2.18 9.40 -4.34
C ILE A 110 0.67 9.34 -4.45
N ILE A 111 0.01 10.49 -4.41
CA ILE A 111 -1.45 10.63 -4.53
C ILE A 111 -1.73 11.78 -5.48
N GLY A 112 -2.44 11.52 -6.58
CA GLY A 112 -2.75 12.56 -7.57
C GLY A 112 -1.51 13.22 -8.20
N GLY A 113 -0.36 12.56 -8.18
CA GLY A 113 0.93 13.13 -8.64
C GLY A 113 1.69 13.93 -7.58
N HIS A 114 1.17 14.06 -6.35
CA HIS A 114 1.83 14.72 -5.23
C HIS A 114 2.59 13.72 -4.36
N ARG A 115 3.82 14.07 -3.97
CA ARG A 115 4.72 13.22 -3.18
C ARG A 115 4.67 13.61 -1.70
N PHE A 116 4.54 12.59 -0.85
CA PHE A 116 4.62 12.71 0.60
C PHE A 116 5.73 11.82 1.13
N VAL A 117 6.63 12.36 1.94
CA VAL A 117 7.65 11.60 2.68
C VAL A 117 6.98 10.95 3.89
N LEU A 118 7.19 9.64 4.06
CA LEU A 118 6.48 8.85 5.04
C LEU A 118 7.33 8.49 6.25
N GLU A 119 6.70 8.58 7.42
CA GLU A 119 7.05 7.73 8.55
C GLU A 119 6.06 6.57 8.63
N VAL A 120 6.50 5.38 9.02
CA VAL A 120 5.65 4.18 9.02
C VAL A 120 5.41 3.70 10.46
N ALA A 121 4.12 3.55 10.79
CA ALA A 121 3.63 2.99 12.04
C ALA A 121 3.04 1.59 11.79
N ASN A 122 3.88 0.56 11.92
CA ASN A 122 3.56 -0.83 11.60
C ASN A 122 3.46 -1.75 12.83
N ASP A 123 3.68 -1.24 14.04
CA ASP A 123 3.50 -1.95 15.31
C ASP A 123 2.54 -1.21 16.26
N GLU A 124 2.11 -1.88 17.33
CA GLU A 124 1.13 -1.31 18.25
C GLU A 124 1.59 0.00 18.92
N ASN A 125 2.86 0.07 19.32
CA ASN A 125 3.38 1.25 20.01
C ASN A 125 3.51 2.45 19.06
N THR A 126 4.03 2.21 17.85
CA THR A 126 4.15 3.27 16.83
C THR A 126 2.78 3.78 16.40
N ARG A 127 1.78 2.89 16.24
CA ARG A 127 0.40 3.29 15.93
C ARG A 127 -0.29 4.07 17.06
N ILE A 128 -0.13 3.66 18.32
CA ILE A 128 -0.70 4.39 19.47
C ILE A 128 -0.06 5.77 19.60
N GLN A 129 1.25 5.87 19.37
CA GLN A 129 1.97 7.13 19.43
C GLN A 129 1.54 8.07 18.30
N GLY A 130 1.49 7.58 17.06
CA GLY A 130 1.14 8.38 15.88
C GLY A 130 1.94 9.69 15.80
N LEU A 131 1.25 10.78 15.46
CA LEU A 131 1.80 12.13 15.43
C LEU A 131 1.68 12.89 16.77
N SER A 132 1.32 12.21 17.86
CA SER A 132 1.13 12.82 19.18
C SER A 132 2.38 13.56 19.65
N ARG A 133 2.18 14.72 20.31
CA ARG A 133 3.20 15.59 20.90
C ARG A 133 4.21 16.21 19.94
N ARG A 134 4.09 15.98 18.63
CA ARG A 134 4.92 16.65 17.63
C ARG A 134 4.63 18.15 17.61
N GLN A 135 5.66 18.95 17.34
CA GLN A 135 5.51 20.40 17.25
C GLN A 135 5.00 20.84 15.88
N LEU A 136 5.39 20.13 14.83
CA LEU A 136 5.03 20.40 13.44
C LEU A 136 5.12 19.11 12.61
N LEU A 137 4.46 19.13 11.46
CA LEU A 137 4.63 18.18 10.36
C LEU A 137 4.95 19.00 9.10
N ALA A 138 5.94 18.56 8.32
CA ALA A 138 6.27 19.24 7.07
C ALA A 138 5.11 19.11 6.06
N GLU A 139 4.94 20.09 5.18
CA GLU A 139 3.80 20.14 4.26
C GLU A 139 3.69 18.93 3.32
N ASN A 140 4.82 18.32 2.99
CA ASN A 140 4.92 17.15 2.14
C ASN A 140 5.32 15.90 2.95
N ALA A 141 4.96 15.84 4.23
CA ALA A 141 5.19 14.67 5.08
C ALA A 141 3.87 14.04 5.52
N GLY A 142 3.91 12.75 5.83
CA GLY A 142 2.78 12.01 6.37
C GLY A 142 3.22 10.82 7.19
N MET A 143 2.26 10.19 7.86
CA MET A 143 2.47 8.95 8.59
C MET A 143 1.56 7.86 8.05
N LEU A 144 2.16 6.78 7.56
CA LEU A 144 1.46 5.58 7.09
C LEU A 144 1.27 4.60 8.25
N PHE A 145 0.02 4.28 8.56
CA PHE A 145 -0.37 3.27 9.52
C PHE A 145 -0.62 1.96 8.77
N VAL A 146 0.10 0.91 9.16
CA VAL A 146 -0.02 -0.43 8.57
C VAL A 146 -0.57 -1.38 9.63
N PHE A 147 -1.64 -2.08 9.28
CA PHE A 147 -2.32 -3.00 10.18
C PHE A 147 -2.16 -4.45 9.73
N GLU A 148 -2.00 -5.36 10.69
CA GLU A 148 -1.89 -6.80 10.43
C GLU A 148 -3.15 -7.39 9.81
N THR A 149 -4.31 -6.81 10.13
CA THR A 149 -5.61 -7.29 9.65
C THR A 149 -6.47 -6.13 9.17
N GLU A 150 -7.26 -6.39 8.13
CA GLU A 150 -8.30 -5.48 7.70
C GLU A 150 -9.39 -5.39 8.75
N ALA A 151 -9.54 -4.23 9.38
CA ALA A 151 -10.51 -4.00 10.43
C ALA A 151 -11.07 -2.58 10.34
N PHE A 152 -12.10 -2.31 11.14
CA PHE A 152 -12.55 -0.95 11.38
C PHE A 152 -11.54 -0.29 12.32
N HIS A 153 -10.77 0.65 11.81
CA HIS A 153 -9.70 1.30 12.57
C HIS A 153 -10.17 2.66 13.07
N LYS A 154 -9.78 2.98 14.30
CA LYS A 154 -10.18 4.18 15.02
C LYS A 154 -8.98 5.06 15.28
N PHE A 155 -9.14 6.35 14.99
CA PHE A 155 -8.15 7.39 15.20
C PHE A 155 -8.73 8.45 16.14
N TRP A 156 -7.82 9.14 16.83
CA TRP A 156 -8.12 10.27 17.71
C TRP A 156 -7.07 11.36 17.49
N MET A 157 -7.31 12.55 18.04
CA MET A 157 -6.36 13.67 17.99
C MET A 157 -5.65 13.91 19.33
N LYS A 158 -5.52 12.86 20.15
CA LYS A 158 -4.90 12.96 21.49
C LYS A 158 -3.50 13.56 21.40
N GLU A 159 -3.31 14.73 22.02
CA GLU A 159 -2.02 15.44 22.10
C GLU A 159 -1.40 15.81 20.72
N VAL A 160 -2.17 15.78 19.64
CA VAL A 160 -1.75 16.29 18.32
C VAL A 160 -1.93 17.83 18.29
N ARG A 161 -0.95 18.56 17.74
CA ARG A 161 -0.86 20.03 17.85
C ARG A 161 -1.17 20.80 16.58
N PHE A 162 -1.53 20.10 15.51
CA PHE A 162 -1.88 20.66 14.21
C PHE A 162 -3.00 19.80 13.59
N PRO A 163 -3.86 20.36 12.73
CA PRO A 163 -4.90 19.60 12.07
C PRO A 163 -4.29 18.55 11.14
N LEU A 164 -5.03 17.48 10.90
CA LEU A 164 -4.64 16.37 10.05
C LEU A 164 -5.76 16.01 9.08
N ASP A 165 -5.39 15.62 7.88
CA ASP A 165 -6.28 14.87 7.00
C ASP A 165 -5.92 13.39 7.11
N LEU A 166 -6.92 12.55 7.39
CA LEU A 166 -6.79 11.10 7.52
C LEU A 166 -7.43 10.40 6.33
N LEU A 167 -6.63 9.67 5.58
CA LEU A 167 -7.05 8.90 4.42
C LEU A 167 -7.11 7.43 4.84
N PHE A 168 -8.30 6.81 4.81
CA PHE A 168 -8.43 5.36 4.98
C PHE A 168 -8.22 4.68 3.63
N ILE A 169 -7.35 3.68 3.59
CA ILE A 169 -6.85 3.10 2.33
C ILE A 169 -7.10 1.59 2.31
N ALA A 170 -7.83 1.10 1.32
CA ALA A 170 -8.08 -0.31 1.11
C ALA A 170 -6.80 -1.08 0.73
N ALA A 171 -6.88 -2.41 0.78
CA ALA A 171 -5.75 -3.30 0.47
C ALA A 171 -5.19 -3.13 -0.94
N ASP A 172 -5.95 -2.56 -1.86
CA ASP A 172 -5.57 -2.27 -3.25
C ASP A 172 -4.99 -0.85 -3.45
N GLY A 173 -4.83 -0.08 -2.36
CA GLY A 173 -4.32 1.28 -2.38
C GLY A 173 -5.38 2.35 -2.65
N THR A 174 -6.66 1.98 -2.78
CA THR A 174 -7.76 2.94 -2.99
C THR A 174 -8.06 3.70 -1.70
N ILE A 175 -8.14 5.02 -1.78
CA ILE A 175 -8.66 5.85 -0.69
C ILE A 175 -10.16 5.62 -0.61
N VAL A 176 -10.62 4.93 0.43
CA VAL A 176 -12.04 4.61 0.60
C VAL A 176 -12.81 5.70 1.33
N ASP A 177 -12.11 6.53 2.11
CA ASP A 177 -12.69 7.61 2.89
C ASP A 177 -11.62 8.61 3.31
N ILE A 178 -12.04 9.86 3.51
CA ILE A 178 -11.17 10.94 3.97
C ILE A 178 -11.85 11.65 5.15
N ARG A 179 -11.09 11.91 6.22
CA ARG A 179 -11.54 12.64 7.40
C ARG A 179 -10.65 13.83 7.69
N HIS A 180 -11.24 15.00 7.85
CA HIS A 180 -10.56 16.18 8.38
C HIS A 180 -10.64 16.14 9.90
N MET A 181 -9.48 16.21 10.55
CA MET A 181 -9.34 16.10 11.99
C MET A 181 -8.75 17.37 12.57
N GLU A 182 -9.50 18.00 13.47
CA GLU A 182 -9.10 19.24 14.14
C GLU A 182 -8.39 18.96 15.47
N THR A 183 -7.56 19.91 15.92
CA THR A 183 -6.86 19.77 17.21
C THR A 183 -7.81 19.95 18.38
N GLU A 184 -7.76 19.04 19.35
CA GLU A 184 -8.61 19.07 20.54
C GLU A 184 -7.82 19.53 21.77
N HIS A 185 -8.15 20.70 22.32
CA HIS A 185 -7.48 21.28 23.49
C HIS A 185 -8.35 21.24 24.74
N GLY A 186 -7.78 20.79 25.87
CA GLY A 186 -8.47 20.79 27.16
C GLY A 186 -9.62 19.79 27.27
N ILE A 187 -9.72 18.85 26.32
CA ILE A 187 -10.69 17.75 26.32
C ILE A 187 -10.10 16.56 27.08
N LEU A 188 -10.92 15.92 27.92
CA LEU A 188 -10.53 14.66 28.57
C LEU A 188 -10.43 13.56 27.51
N ASP A 189 -9.44 12.68 27.63
CA ASP A 189 -9.23 11.57 26.69
C ASP A 189 -10.51 10.77 26.37
N ALA A 190 -11.37 10.54 27.36
CA ALA A 190 -12.63 9.80 27.20
C ALA A 190 -13.68 10.51 26.33
N ASN A 191 -13.49 11.80 26.04
CA ASN A 191 -14.41 12.64 25.28
C ASN A 191 -13.82 13.11 23.95
N LEU A 192 -12.62 12.65 23.58
CA LEU A 192 -12.02 12.98 22.29
C LEU A 192 -12.89 12.46 21.14
N ALA A 193 -12.90 13.22 20.04
CA ALA A 193 -13.52 12.76 18.81
C ALA A 193 -12.82 11.48 18.32
N ILE A 194 -13.64 10.52 17.89
CA ILE A 194 -13.17 9.26 17.32
C ILE A 194 -13.53 9.24 15.84
N TYR A 195 -12.52 9.03 15.00
CA TYR A 195 -12.64 8.92 13.56
C TYR A 195 -12.47 7.44 13.20
N GLU A 196 -13.53 6.80 12.73
CA GLU A 196 -13.55 5.37 12.40
C GLU A 196 -13.64 5.17 10.88
N SER A 197 -12.90 4.21 10.35
CA SER A 197 -13.00 3.84 8.94
C SER A 197 -14.42 3.33 8.63
N PRO A 198 -15.03 3.69 7.49
CA PRO A 198 -16.39 3.25 7.17
C PRO A 198 -16.45 1.79 6.71
N VAL A 199 -15.30 1.23 6.34
CA VAL A 199 -15.11 -0.15 5.92
C VAL A 199 -13.85 -0.72 6.56
N ARG A 200 -13.67 -2.03 6.46
CA ARG A 200 -12.43 -2.69 6.91
C ARG A 200 -11.29 -2.31 5.98
N VAL A 201 -10.18 -1.83 6.54
CA VAL A 201 -9.01 -1.40 5.78
C VAL A 201 -7.72 -1.89 6.44
N PRO A 202 -6.64 -2.15 5.68
CA PRO A 202 -5.35 -2.52 6.24
C PRO A 202 -4.37 -1.33 6.34
N LEU A 203 -4.74 -0.16 5.80
CA LEU A 203 -3.89 1.02 5.73
C LEU A 203 -4.66 2.29 6.10
N ALA A 204 -3.95 3.26 6.68
CA ALA A 204 -4.40 4.64 6.78
C ALA A 204 -3.20 5.59 6.65
N LEU A 205 -3.41 6.78 6.09
CA LEU A 205 -2.37 7.80 5.94
C LEU A 205 -2.83 9.10 6.58
N GLU A 206 -2.06 9.61 7.54
CA GLU A 206 -2.21 10.97 8.05
C GLU A 206 -1.29 11.92 7.28
N ILE A 207 -1.84 13.01 6.76
CA ILE A 207 -1.10 14.15 6.20
C ILE A 207 -1.54 15.45 6.90
N LEU A 208 -0.81 16.54 6.66
CA LEU A 208 -1.17 17.85 7.24
C LEU A 208 -2.59 18.27 6.83
N GLY A 209 -3.38 18.77 7.78
CA GLY A 209 -4.78 19.15 7.56
C GLY A 209 -4.94 20.24 6.50
N GLY A 210 -5.97 20.09 5.68
CA GLY A 210 -6.27 20.97 4.54
C GLY A 210 -5.49 20.63 3.26
N LYS A 211 -4.56 19.67 3.28
CA LYS A 211 -3.84 19.23 2.08
C LYS A 211 -4.74 18.49 1.11
N VAL A 212 -5.75 17.77 1.60
CA VAL A 212 -6.75 17.11 0.74
C VAL A 212 -7.44 18.14 -0.14
N ASP A 213 -7.94 19.23 0.45
CA ASP A 213 -8.65 20.28 -0.28
C ASP A 213 -7.70 21.08 -1.17
N GLU A 214 -6.50 21.42 -0.66
CA GLU A 214 -5.48 22.17 -1.40
C GLU A 214 -5.06 21.46 -2.69
N LEU A 215 -4.90 20.13 -2.62
CA LEU A 215 -4.37 19.31 -3.71
C LEU A 215 -5.46 18.60 -4.52
N GLY A 216 -6.74 18.77 -4.16
CA GLY A 216 -7.87 18.13 -4.82
C GLY A 216 -7.84 16.61 -4.70
N LEU A 217 -7.48 16.09 -3.52
CA LEU A 217 -7.49 14.64 -3.26
C LEU A 217 -8.91 14.20 -2.91
N GLU A 218 -9.33 13.05 -3.44
CA GLU A 218 -10.70 12.54 -3.28
C GLU A 218 -10.72 11.03 -3.01
N SER A 219 -11.78 10.54 -2.37
CA SER A 219 -12.05 9.11 -2.28
C SER A 219 -12.17 8.49 -3.69
N GLY A 220 -11.67 7.27 -3.85
CA GLY A 220 -11.54 6.59 -5.14
C GLY A 220 -10.20 6.86 -5.85
N MET A 221 -9.42 7.86 -5.41
CA MET A 221 -8.04 8.00 -5.85
C MET A 221 -7.15 6.91 -5.22
N PHE A 222 -6.00 6.68 -5.83
CA PHE A 222 -5.05 5.66 -5.40
C PHE A 222 -3.82 6.27 -4.75
N VAL A 223 -3.30 5.56 -3.76
CA VAL A 223 -2.01 5.81 -3.14
C VAL A 223 -1.01 4.80 -3.70
N GLN A 224 0.07 5.31 -4.28
CA GLN A 224 1.23 4.51 -4.66
C GLN A 224 2.31 4.65 -3.59
N PHE A 225 2.96 3.55 -3.21
CA PHE A 225 4.06 3.54 -2.24
C PHE A 225 5.39 3.23 -2.94
N GLU A 226 6.41 4.02 -2.65
CA GLU A 226 7.79 3.89 -3.15
C GLU A 226 8.77 3.68 -1.99
#